data_AF-A0A9E0XCA7-F1
#
_entry.id   AF-A0A9E0XCA7-F1
#
_cell.length_a   1.000
_cell.length_b   1.000
_cell.length_c   1.000
_cell.angle_alpha   90.00
_cell.angle_beta   90.00
_cell.angle_gamma   90.00
#
_symmetry.space_group_name_H-M   'P 1'
#
loop_
_entity.id
_entity.type
_entity.pdbx_description
1 polymer ?
#
loop_
_entity_poly.entity_id
_entity_poly.type
_entity_poly.pdbx_seq_one_letter_code
_entity_poly.pdbx_strand_id
1 'polypeptide(L)'
;MLRRLPQFRTLLLVEGGPDYLAALHFAHELERWDVLPVTMLGRGTGAKMDPGALELMRGRRVRIYPHADADGGGVKSARKWALQLAEVGCAVDLFDFNLLRRTDGMPVKDLNDCTTGLDEESTAGLREGLFPKPDLVVHPSF
;
A
#
# COMPACT_ATOMS: atom_id res chain seq x y z
N MET A 1 -9.22 22.33 -2.73
CA MET A 1 -7.86 22.45 -2.14
C MET A 1 -7.50 21.11 -1.51
N LEU A 2 -6.34 20.54 -1.85
CA LEU A 2 -5.85 19.32 -1.18
C LEU A 2 -5.32 19.69 0.20
N ARG A 3 -5.59 18.85 1.21
CA ARG A 3 -5.17 19.10 2.60
C ARG A 3 -4.73 17.80 3.27
N ARG A 4 -3.76 17.90 4.18
CA ARG A 4 -3.39 16.80 5.06
C ARG A 4 -4.50 16.55 6.07
N LEU A 5 -4.81 15.28 6.30
CA LEU A 5 -5.84 14.82 7.23
C LEU A 5 -5.15 14.02 8.35
N PRO A 6 -5.08 14.54 9.58
CA PRO A 6 -4.26 13.96 10.65
C PRO A 6 -4.81 12.63 11.19
N GLN A 7 -6.10 12.35 10.99
CA GLN A 7 -6.71 11.07 11.37
C GLN A 7 -6.15 9.88 10.57
N PHE A 8 -5.62 10.14 9.37
CA PHE A 8 -5.02 9.11 8.53
C PHE A 8 -3.51 9.03 8.77
N ARG A 9 -3.15 8.17 9.72
CA ARG A 9 -1.77 7.96 10.18
C ARG A 9 -0.94 7.14 9.20
N THR A 10 -1.60 6.23 8.49
CA THR A 10 -0.98 5.29 7.57
C THR A 10 -1.56 5.46 6.17
N LEU A 11 -0.69 5.52 5.17
CA LEU A 11 -1.08 5.55 3.76
C LEU A 11 -0.87 4.17 3.14
N LEU A 12 -1.82 3.75 2.30
CA LEU A 12 -1.76 2.50 1.54
C LEU A 12 -1.52 2.84 0.07
N LEU A 13 -0.27 2.77 -0.37
CA LEU A 13 0.13 3.13 -1.74
C LEU A 13 0.01 1.91 -2.66
N VAL A 14 -0.87 2.00 -3.66
CA VAL A 14 -1.16 0.93 -4.63
C VAL A 14 -0.89 1.39 -6.07
N GLU A 15 -0.74 0.46 -7.03
CA GLU A 15 -0.37 0.77 -8.42
C GLU A 15 -1.55 0.97 -9.39
N GLY A 16 -2.77 0.61 -8.97
CA GLY A 16 -3.93 0.65 -9.87
C GLY A 16 -5.22 1.09 -9.18
N GLY A 17 -6.21 1.42 -10.02
CA GLY A 17 -7.58 1.70 -9.58
C GLY A 17 -8.27 0.49 -8.92
N PRO A 18 -8.17 -0.73 -9.46
CA PRO A 18 -8.72 -1.93 -8.81
C PRO A 18 -8.14 -2.14 -7.41
N ASP A 19 -6.83 -2.03 -7.24
CA ASP A 19 -6.19 -2.14 -5.92
C ASP A 19 -6.62 -1.05 -4.95
N TYR A 20 -6.92 0.16 -5.45
CA TYR A 20 -7.43 1.24 -4.62
C TYR A 20 -8.78 0.87 -4.01
N LEU A 21 -9.67 0.28 -4.82
CA LEU A 21 -10.96 -0.21 -4.35
C LEU A 21 -10.78 -1.41 -3.40
N ALA A 22 -9.85 -2.33 -3.70
CA ALA A 22 -9.54 -3.44 -2.81
C ALA A 22 -9.00 -2.96 -1.46
N ALA A 23 -8.13 -1.95 -1.43
CA ALA A 23 -7.63 -1.33 -0.21
C ALA A 23 -8.76 -0.71 0.62
N LEU A 24 -9.73 -0.04 -0.02
CA LEU A 24 -10.93 0.47 0.66
C LEU A 24 -11.81 -0.67 1.20
N HIS A 25 -12.02 -1.72 0.41
CA HIS A 25 -12.77 -2.90 0.83
C HIS A 25 -12.17 -3.51 2.10
N PHE A 26 -10.87 -3.83 2.09
CA PHE A 26 -10.25 -4.42 3.28
C PHE A 26 -10.16 -3.45 4.45
N ALA A 27 -9.98 -2.15 4.21
CA ALA A 27 -10.04 -1.16 5.29
C ALA A 27 -11.42 -1.13 5.94
N HIS A 28 -12.49 -1.32 5.15
CA HIS A 28 -13.85 -1.43 5.64
C HIS A 28 -14.09 -2.72 6.43
N GLU A 29 -13.78 -3.87 5.83
CA GLU A 29 -14.02 -5.20 6.43
C GLU A 29 -13.23 -5.41 7.73
N LEU A 30 -12.02 -4.84 7.83
CA LEU A 30 -11.14 -4.97 8.99
C LEU A 30 -11.19 -3.74 9.91
N GLU A 31 -12.16 -2.86 9.71
CA GLU A 31 -12.42 -1.65 10.51
C GLU A 31 -11.18 -0.74 10.71
N ARG A 32 -10.31 -0.68 9.70
CA ARG A 32 -9.14 0.18 9.69
C ARG A 32 -9.51 1.58 9.20
N TRP A 33 -10.12 2.37 10.07
CA TRP A 33 -10.50 3.75 9.75
C TRP A 33 -9.35 4.76 9.81
N ASP A 34 -8.17 4.32 10.27
CA ASP A 34 -6.95 5.12 10.43
C ASP A 34 -6.03 5.11 9.19
N VAL A 35 -6.41 4.36 8.15
CA VAL A 35 -5.64 4.23 6.91
C VAL A 35 -6.27 5.03 5.76
N LEU A 36 -5.44 5.49 4.83
CA LEU A 36 -5.89 6.16 3.61
C LEU A 36 -5.24 5.53 2.37
N PRO A 37 -6.03 4.88 1.49
CA PRO A 37 -5.54 4.45 0.20
C PRO A 37 -5.11 5.63 -0.69
N VAL A 38 -4.02 5.44 -1.41
CA VAL A 38 -3.48 6.35 -2.43
C VAL A 38 -3.03 5.49 -3.61
N THR A 39 -3.34 5.90 -4.83
CA THR A 39 -2.98 5.15 -6.04
C THR A 39 -2.00 5.93 -6.92
N MET A 40 -1.01 5.23 -7.46
CA MET A 40 -0.16 5.72 -8.54
C MET A 40 -0.82 5.31 -9.87
N LEU A 41 -1.41 6.25 -10.60
CA LEU A 41 -2.15 5.96 -11.84
C LEU A 41 -1.21 5.65 -13.03
N GLY A 42 -0.60 4.46 -13.01
CA GLY A 42 0.12 3.86 -14.14
C GLY A 42 1.63 3.73 -13.96
N ARG A 43 2.16 2.56 -14.35
CA ARG A 43 3.60 2.23 -14.36
C ARG A 43 4.43 3.12 -15.31
N GLY A 44 3.81 3.64 -16.37
CA GLY A 44 4.47 4.44 -17.41
C GLY A 44 4.52 5.96 -17.15
N THR A 45 3.78 6.47 -16.17
CA THR A 45 3.54 7.91 -15.97
C THR A 45 4.29 8.53 -14.79
N GLY A 46 4.93 7.75 -13.90
CA GLY A 46 5.47 8.35 -12.67
C GLY A 46 6.51 7.54 -11.93
N ALA A 47 7.74 7.47 -12.45
CA ALA A 47 8.90 7.21 -11.58
C ALA A 47 9.06 8.29 -10.51
N LYS A 48 8.47 9.48 -10.73
CA LYS A 48 8.54 10.63 -9.85
C LYS A 48 7.15 10.99 -9.31
N MET A 49 7.02 11.09 -8.00
CA MET A 49 5.82 11.60 -7.35
C MET A 49 5.75 13.12 -7.48
N ASP A 50 4.53 13.64 -7.58
CA ASP A 50 4.30 15.08 -7.55
C ASP A 50 4.79 15.68 -6.21
N PRO A 51 5.53 16.81 -6.21
CA PRO A 51 6.01 17.43 -4.97
C PRO A 51 4.89 17.84 -4.00
N GLY A 52 3.74 18.28 -4.50
CA GLY A 52 2.58 18.60 -3.68
C GLY A 52 1.99 17.36 -3.03
N ALA A 53 1.95 16.24 -3.76
CA ALA A 53 1.57 14.94 -3.20
C ALA A 53 2.56 14.48 -2.10
N LEU A 54 3.88 14.59 -2.34
CA LEU A 54 4.91 14.24 -1.35
C LEU A 54 4.76 15.06 -0.07
N GLU A 55 4.50 16.37 -0.18
CA GLU A 55 4.29 17.23 0.98
C GLU A 55 3.08 16.79 1.81
N LEU A 56 2.00 16.36 1.16
CA LEU A 56 0.87 15.79 1.87
C LEU A 56 1.28 14.53 2.64
N MET A 57 2.19 13.70 2.12
CA MET A 57 2.61 12.44 2.75
C MET A 57 3.68 12.61 3.84
N ARG A 58 4.34 13.77 3.92
CA ARG A 58 5.48 14.06 4.81
C ARG A 58 5.33 13.48 6.23
N GLY A 59 6.35 12.74 6.66
CA GLY A 59 6.45 12.20 8.02
C GLY A 59 5.44 11.11 8.37
N ARG A 60 4.67 10.57 7.41
CA ARG A 60 3.67 9.52 7.68
C ARG A 60 4.24 8.13 7.48
N ARG A 61 3.51 7.12 7.99
CA ARG A 61 3.76 5.74 7.59
C ARG A 61 3.14 5.47 6.23
N VAL A 62 3.87 4.78 5.36
CA VAL A 62 3.39 4.37 4.05
C VAL A 62 3.68 2.89 3.85
N ARG A 63 2.65 2.10 3.58
CA ARG A 63 2.81 0.75 3.05
C ARG A 63 2.59 0.77 1.55
N ILE A 64 3.55 0.23 0.81
CA ILE A 64 3.43 0.07 -0.64
C ILE A 64 3.01 -1.37 -0.94
N TYR A 65 2.03 -1.53 -1.83
CA TYR A 65 1.54 -2.82 -2.33
C TYR A 65 1.99 -2.98 -3.78
N PRO A 66 3.25 -3.39 -4.01
CA PRO A 66 3.74 -3.57 -5.36
C PRO A 66 3.03 -4.73 -6.05
N HIS A 67 2.74 -4.58 -7.34
CA HIS A 67 2.36 -5.69 -8.20
C HIS A 67 3.52 -6.69 -8.27
N ALA A 68 3.21 -7.97 -8.08
CA ALA A 68 4.13 -9.09 -8.29
C ALA A 68 4.23 -9.43 -9.79
N ASP A 69 4.62 -8.43 -10.58
CA ASP A 69 4.87 -8.57 -12.01
C ASP A 69 5.97 -9.61 -12.26
N ALA A 70 5.77 -10.47 -13.26
CA ALA A 70 6.76 -11.50 -13.64
C ALA A 70 8.13 -10.90 -14.05
N ASP A 71 8.14 -9.65 -14.54
CA ASP A 71 9.37 -8.93 -14.91
C ASP A 71 9.98 -8.12 -13.74
N GLY A 72 9.39 -8.19 -12.54
CA GLY A 72 9.82 -7.44 -11.35
C GLY A 72 9.51 -5.95 -11.41
N GLY A 73 8.68 -5.51 -12.36
CA GLY A 73 8.35 -4.13 -12.62
C GLY A 73 7.71 -3.36 -11.47
N GLY A 74 6.67 -3.92 -10.86
CA GLY A 74 5.99 -3.33 -9.69
C GLY A 74 6.95 -3.08 -8.53
N VAL A 75 7.72 -4.09 -8.13
CA VAL A 75 8.75 -3.97 -7.06
C VAL A 75 9.80 -2.90 -7.40
N LYS A 76 10.25 -2.82 -8.66
CA LYS A 76 11.22 -1.80 -9.09
C LYS A 76 10.63 -0.39 -8.99
N SER A 77 9.36 -0.22 -9.31
CA SER A 77 8.65 1.06 -9.21
C SER A 77 8.43 1.45 -7.74
N ALA A 78 7.96 0.51 -6.92
CA ALA A 78 7.79 0.68 -5.48
C ALA A 78 9.07 1.12 -4.77
N ARG A 79 10.24 0.58 -5.13
CA ARG A 79 11.53 1.03 -4.58
C ARG A 79 11.84 2.49 -4.90
N LYS A 80 11.52 2.96 -6.11
CA LYS A 80 11.73 4.37 -6.48
C LYS A 80 10.81 5.31 -5.70
N TRP A 81 9.57 4.90 -5.49
CA TRP A 81 8.62 5.64 -4.67
C TRP A 81 9.04 5.65 -3.20
N ALA A 82 9.51 4.52 -2.66
CA ALA A 82 9.99 4.42 -1.29
C ALA A 82 11.14 5.39 -1.01
N LEU A 83 12.08 5.56 -1.96
CA LEU A 83 13.16 6.55 -1.84
C LEU A 83 12.63 7.99 -1.74
N GLN A 84 11.71 8.39 -2.61
CA GLN A 84 11.11 9.74 -2.59
C GLN A 84 10.28 10.00 -1.32
N LEU A 85 9.58 8.98 -0.83
CA LEU A 85 8.83 9.06 0.43
C LEU A 85 9.78 9.19 1.63
N ALA A 86 10.90 8.46 1.62
CA ALA A 86 11.92 8.55 2.65
C ALA A 86 12.59 9.93 2.68
N GLU A 87 12.81 10.57 1.52
CA GLU A 87 13.34 11.95 1.42
C GLU A 87 12.46 12.99 2.14
N VAL A 88 11.16 12.73 2.26
CA VAL A 88 10.22 13.57 3.03
C VAL A 88 9.91 12.99 4.41
N GLY A 89 10.76 12.10 4.92
CA GLY A 89 10.69 11.56 6.28
C GLY A 89 9.58 10.53 6.51
N CYS A 90 9.02 9.93 5.46
CA CYS A 90 8.04 8.85 5.65
C CYS A 90 8.73 7.56 6.15
N ALA A 91 8.04 6.83 7.02
CA ALA A 91 8.41 5.45 7.34
C ALA A 91 7.76 4.51 6.32
N VAL A 92 8.57 3.83 5.50
CA VAL A 92 8.08 3.06 4.36
C VAL A 92 8.36 1.58 4.53
N ASP A 93 7.36 0.74 4.25
CA ASP A 93 7.53 -0.70 4.09
C ASP A 93 6.74 -1.24 2.89
N LEU A 94 7.16 -2.39 2.36
CA LEU A 94 6.57 -3.02 1.18
C LEU A 94 5.87 -4.31 1.60
N PHE A 95 4.66 -4.53 1.08
CA PHE A 95 3.96 -5.80 1.21
C PHE A 95 4.47 -6.81 0.17
N ASP A 96 4.52 -8.09 0.54
CA ASP A 96 4.97 -9.17 -0.34
C ASP A 96 3.81 -10.14 -0.63
N PHE A 97 3.32 -10.14 -1.87
CA PHE A 97 2.26 -11.05 -2.33
C PHE A 97 2.76 -12.45 -2.67
N ASN A 98 4.08 -12.69 -2.79
CA ASN A 98 4.62 -13.96 -3.28
C ASN A 98 4.30 -15.16 -2.38
N LEU A 99 3.97 -14.90 -1.12
CA LEU A 99 3.58 -15.90 -0.13
C LEU A 99 2.08 -16.23 -0.15
N LEU A 100 1.27 -15.49 -0.92
CA LEU A 100 -0.18 -15.68 -0.96
C LEU A 100 -0.61 -16.50 -2.17
N ARG A 101 -1.67 -17.28 -1.98
CA ARG A 101 -2.28 -18.15 -2.97
C ARG A 101 -3.79 -18.00 -2.93
N ARG A 102 -4.37 -17.96 -4.13
CA ARG A 102 -5.81 -18.00 -4.34
C ARG A 102 -6.34 -19.42 -4.12
N THR A 103 -7.65 -19.55 -3.92
CA THR A 103 -8.30 -20.87 -3.75
C THR A 103 -8.16 -21.81 -4.95
N ASP A 104 -7.86 -21.26 -6.14
CA ASP A 104 -7.56 -22.02 -7.36
C ASP A 104 -6.08 -22.43 -7.48
N GLY A 105 -5.27 -22.18 -6.44
CA GLY A 105 -3.83 -22.47 -6.39
C GLY A 105 -2.95 -21.47 -7.16
N MET A 106 -3.54 -20.49 -7.85
CA MET A 106 -2.77 -19.48 -8.57
C MET A 106 -2.13 -18.49 -7.59
N PRO A 107 -0.93 -17.95 -7.92
CA PRO A 107 -0.31 -16.91 -7.13
C PRO A 107 -1.14 -15.61 -7.19
N VAL A 108 -1.16 -14.90 -6.07
CA VAL A 108 -1.69 -13.52 -5.98
C VAL A 108 -0.69 -12.58 -6.64
N LYS A 109 -1.16 -11.72 -7.54
CA LYS A 109 -0.30 -10.75 -8.24
C LYS A 109 -0.42 -9.34 -7.69
N ASP A 110 -1.57 -8.97 -7.16
CA ASP A 110 -1.84 -7.63 -6.66
C ASP A 110 -2.84 -7.67 -5.50
N LEU A 111 -3.19 -6.49 -4.97
CA LEU A 111 -4.10 -6.41 -3.82
C LEU A 111 -5.53 -6.80 -4.23
N ASN A 112 -5.92 -6.49 -5.46
CA ASN A 112 -7.24 -6.82 -5.98
C ASN A 112 -7.46 -8.33 -6.10
N ASP A 113 -6.45 -9.11 -6.46
CA ASP A 113 -6.51 -10.58 -6.49
C ASP A 113 -6.94 -11.17 -5.13
N CYS A 114 -6.57 -10.55 -4.01
CA CYS A 114 -6.96 -10.99 -2.67
C CYS A 114 -8.47 -10.96 -2.43
N THR A 115 -9.24 -10.24 -3.25
CA THR A 115 -10.70 -10.16 -3.14
C THR A 115 -11.42 -11.36 -3.78
N THR A 116 -10.70 -12.19 -4.55
CA THR A 116 -11.28 -13.31 -5.31
C THR A 116 -11.37 -14.62 -4.52
N GLY A 117 -10.85 -14.64 -3.30
CA GLY A 117 -10.76 -15.83 -2.44
C GLY A 117 -9.34 -16.35 -2.31
N LEU A 118 -8.88 -16.50 -1.08
CA LEU A 118 -7.56 -17.02 -0.72
C LEU A 118 -7.70 -18.38 -0.02
N ASP A 119 -6.65 -19.20 -0.09
CA ASP A 119 -6.59 -20.38 0.76
C ASP A 119 -6.50 -19.98 2.25
N GLU A 120 -6.65 -20.96 3.15
CA GLU A 120 -6.77 -20.70 4.59
C GLU A 120 -5.49 -20.04 5.16
N GLU A 121 -4.31 -20.55 4.76
CA GLU A 121 -3.01 -20.01 5.18
C GLU A 121 -2.81 -18.56 4.68
N SER A 122 -3.10 -18.32 3.41
CA SER A 122 -3.00 -17.00 2.79
C SER A 122 -4.02 -16.01 3.38
N THR A 123 -5.20 -16.49 3.75
CA THR A 123 -6.22 -15.68 4.43
C THR A 123 -5.72 -15.22 5.80
N ALA A 124 -5.13 -16.13 6.59
CA ALA A 124 -4.54 -15.79 7.88
C ALA A 124 -3.37 -14.80 7.72
N GLY A 125 -2.45 -15.09 6.79
CA GLY A 125 -1.32 -14.22 6.49
C GLY A 125 -1.73 -12.82 6.01
N LEU A 126 -2.77 -12.73 5.17
CA LEU A 126 -3.32 -11.44 4.74
C LEU A 126 -3.90 -10.68 5.93
N ARG A 127 -4.71 -11.31 6.78
CA ARG A 127 -5.34 -10.63 7.94
C ARG A 127 -4.30 -10.04 8.90
N GLU A 128 -3.23 -10.77 9.19
CA GLU A 128 -2.18 -10.31 10.09
C GLU A 128 -1.25 -9.30 9.43
N GLY A 129 -0.99 -9.48 8.14
CA GLY A 129 0.07 -8.81 7.42
C GLY A 129 -0.38 -7.64 6.57
N LEU A 130 -1.67 -7.51 6.21
CA LEU A 130 -2.12 -6.57 5.18
C LEU A 130 -1.82 -5.13 5.58
N PHE A 131 -2.19 -4.72 6.78
CA PHE A 131 -1.91 -3.37 7.28
C PHE A 131 -0.68 -3.35 8.17
N PRO A 132 0.06 -2.23 8.20
CA PRO A 132 1.15 -2.12 9.14
C PRO A 132 0.64 -2.28 10.57
N LYS A 133 1.41 -2.99 11.38
CA LYS A 133 1.12 -3.09 12.81
C LYS A 133 1.04 -1.67 13.40
N PRO A 134 0.06 -1.39 14.27
CA PRO A 134 -0.21 -0.05 14.80
C PRO A 134 0.91 0.55 15.67
N ASP A 135 2.07 -0.11 15.75
CA ASP A 135 3.02 0.00 16.86
C ASP A 135 4.08 1.10 16.68
N LEU A 136 4.13 1.78 15.53
CA LEU A 136 4.92 3.02 15.45
C LEU A 136 4.03 4.17 15.88
N VAL A 137 4.17 4.57 17.14
CA VAL A 137 3.81 5.91 17.61
C VAL A 137 4.61 6.90 16.78
N VAL A 138 4.05 7.31 15.64
CA VAL A 138 4.55 8.47 14.91
C VAL A 138 4.19 9.66 15.79
N HIS A 139 5.18 10.21 16.48
CA HIS A 139 5.04 11.53 17.09
C HIS A 139 5.03 12.54 15.94
N PRO A 140 3.88 13.12 15.56
CA PRO A 140 3.90 14.21 14.61
C PRO A 140 4.77 15.31 15.22
N SER A 141 5.84 15.68 14.53
CA SER A 141 6.56 16.91 14.81
C SER A 141 5.61 18.06 14.49
N PHE A 142 4.79 18.44 15.47
CA PHE A 142 4.22 19.78 15.52
C PHE A 142 5.31 20.74 15.98
#